data_AF-A0ABD5RUM5-F1
#
_entry.id   AF-A0ABD5RUM5-F1
#
_cell.length_a   1.000
_cell.length_b   1.000
_cell.length_c   1.000
_cell.angle_alpha   90.00
_cell.angle_beta   90.00
_cell.angle_gamma   90.00
#
_symmetry.space_group_name_H-M   'P 1'
#
loop_
_entity.id
_entity.type
_entity.pdbx_description
1 polymer ?
#
loop_
_entity_poly.entity_id
_entity_poly.type
_entity_poly.pdbx_seq_one_letter_code
_entity_poly.pdbx_strand_id
1 'polypeptide(L)'
;MQEGSIEAYLRRKGVLAVLIEIGLGSATFQDIDEAVLVSSSTVSNRLQEGVEKELIEITHRPTDHGTQKRYTLTSVGTRVLNRVREIDLDKTVQKLQRLQRERETELERLIGRLNRDKLIIGFEHERNPPDVPEDTIPADALGGLEPPSKSEEEAAQRKRLEEDLVGLDEKTDNESDDQP
;
A
#
# COMPACT_ATOMS: atom_id res chain seq x y z
N MET A 1 -2.89 25.19 22.81
CA MET A 1 -3.69 24.03 22.35
C MET A 1 -2.91 22.78 22.78
N GLN A 2 -3.45 21.95 23.67
CA GLN A 2 -2.74 20.77 24.19
C GLN A 2 -2.85 19.61 23.19
N GLU A 3 -1.86 19.46 22.31
CA GLU A 3 -1.69 18.26 21.48
C GLU A 3 -1.38 16.99 22.30
N GLY A 4 -1.19 17.14 23.62
CA GLY A 4 -0.90 16.05 24.55
C GLY A 4 -2.10 15.35 25.19
N SER A 5 -3.34 15.85 25.06
CA SER A 5 -4.46 15.30 25.84
C SER A 5 -4.98 13.95 25.31
N ILE A 6 -5.56 13.14 26.20
CA ILE A 6 -6.28 11.90 25.85
C ILE A 6 -7.42 12.20 24.86
N GLU A 7 -8.09 13.34 25.02
CA GLU A 7 -9.14 13.78 24.09
C GLU A 7 -8.60 13.94 22.65
N ALA A 8 -7.46 14.61 22.49
CA ALA A 8 -6.85 14.80 21.17
C ALA A 8 -6.49 13.47 20.52
N TYR A 9 -6.06 12.48 21.32
CA TYR A 9 -5.78 11.12 20.87
C TYR A 9 -7.04 10.39 20.44
N LEU A 10 -8.10 10.38 21.26
CA LEU A 10 -9.35 9.67 20.95
C LEU A 10 -10.05 10.18 19.69
N ARG A 11 -9.84 11.45 19.32
CA ARG A 11 -10.36 12.04 18.07
C ARG A 11 -9.61 11.58 16.83
N ARG A 12 -8.42 10.98 16.95
CA ARG A 12 -7.63 10.56 15.78
C ARG A 12 -8.27 9.34 15.12
N LYS A 13 -8.26 9.34 13.79
CA LYS A 13 -8.71 8.19 12.98
C LYS A 13 -7.96 6.92 13.42
N GLY A 14 -8.72 5.84 13.57
CA GLY A 14 -8.22 4.51 13.92
C GLY A 14 -8.07 4.24 15.42
N VAL A 15 -8.00 5.26 16.28
CA VAL A 15 -7.72 5.07 17.71
C VAL A 15 -8.79 4.26 18.43
N LEU A 16 -10.07 4.57 18.21
CA LEU A 16 -11.15 3.80 18.83
C LEU A 16 -11.10 2.33 18.41
N ALA A 17 -10.83 2.05 17.14
CA ALA A 17 -10.71 0.68 16.65
C ALA A 17 -9.50 -0.05 17.28
N VAL A 18 -8.36 0.61 17.44
CA VAL A 18 -7.20 0.07 18.18
C VAL A 18 -7.58 -0.28 19.62
N LEU A 19 -8.23 0.63 20.35
CA LEU A 19 -8.62 0.39 21.74
C LEU A 19 -9.67 -0.72 21.88
N ILE A 20 -10.60 -0.82 20.93
CA ILE A 20 -11.61 -1.89 20.90
C ILE A 20 -10.95 -3.24 20.67
N GLU A 21 -10.02 -3.33 19.71
CA GLU A 21 -9.33 -4.59 19.38
C GLU A 21 -8.48 -5.09 20.54
N ILE A 22 -7.64 -4.22 21.12
CA ILE A 22 -6.87 -4.55 22.33
C ILE A 22 -7.84 -4.91 23.48
N GLY A 23 -8.98 -4.24 23.55
CA GLY A 23 -10.05 -4.45 24.53
C GLY A 23 -10.72 -5.83 24.52
N LEU A 24 -10.46 -6.66 23.52
CA LEU A 24 -10.86 -8.07 23.48
C LEU A 24 -9.93 -8.95 24.34
N GLY A 25 -8.76 -8.43 24.75
CA GLY A 25 -7.83 -9.09 25.64
C GLY A 25 -6.40 -8.57 25.45
N SER A 26 -5.58 -9.34 24.74
CA SER A 26 -4.25 -8.91 24.29
C SER A 26 -4.14 -9.14 22.80
N ALA A 27 -3.66 -8.14 22.07
CA ALA A 27 -3.57 -8.19 20.62
C ALA A 27 -2.11 -8.04 20.16
N THR A 28 -1.75 -8.71 19.07
CA THR A 28 -0.49 -8.51 18.36
C THR A 28 -0.59 -7.29 17.45
N PHE A 29 0.52 -6.85 16.86
CA PHE A 29 0.46 -5.79 15.85
C PHE A 29 -0.40 -6.21 14.65
N GLN A 30 -0.27 -7.46 14.20
CA GLN A 30 -1.00 -7.98 13.05
C GLN A 30 -2.51 -8.00 13.30
N ASP A 31 -2.95 -8.46 14.47
CA ASP A 31 -4.39 -8.47 14.83
C ASP A 31 -4.98 -7.04 14.72
N ILE A 32 -4.23 -6.05 15.20
CA ILE A 32 -4.65 -4.65 15.18
C ILE A 32 -4.59 -4.09 13.75
N ASP A 33 -3.57 -4.42 12.98
CA ASP A 33 -3.42 -3.95 11.59
C ASP A 33 -4.55 -4.45 10.69
N GLU A 34 -4.97 -5.71 10.87
CA GLU A 34 -6.08 -6.31 10.12
C GLU A 34 -7.46 -5.78 10.57
N ALA A 35 -7.59 -5.41 11.84
CA ALA A 35 -8.83 -4.87 12.40
C ALA A 35 -9.03 -3.39 12.03
N VAL A 36 -7.97 -2.60 11.96
CA VAL A 36 -8.07 -1.12 11.86
C VAL A 36 -7.91 -0.66 10.42
N LEU A 37 -8.89 0.10 9.91
CA LEU A 37 -8.93 0.58 8.52
C LEU A 37 -8.10 1.86 8.31
N VAL A 38 -6.81 1.78 8.63
CA VAL A 38 -5.76 2.78 8.40
C VAL A 38 -4.48 2.09 7.95
N SER A 39 -3.48 2.83 7.47
CA SER A 39 -2.19 2.23 7.09
C SER A 39 -1.46 1.65 8.31
N SER A 40 -0.61 0.63 8.10
CA SER A 40 0.21 0.05 9.17
C SER A 40 1.13 1.07 9.85
N SER A 41 1.63 2.05 9.10
CA SER A 41 2.36 3.21 9.66
C SER A 41 1.49 4.05 10.61
N THR A 42 0.22 4.23 10.27
CA THR A 42 -0.74 4.93 11.14
C THR A 42 -1.06 4.08 12.37
N VAL A 43 -1.24 2.77 12.24
CA VAL A 43 -1.45 1.86 13.39
C VAL A 43 -0.26 1.94 14.35
N SER A 44 0.97 1.85 13.83
CA SER A 44 2.19 1.98 14.62
C SER A 44 2.24 3.31 15.39
N ASN A 45 1.93 4.42 14.73
CA ASN A 45 1.85 5.73 15.38
C ASN A 45 0.78 5.77 16.48
N ARG A 46 -0.40 5.17 16.28
CA ARG A 46 -1.46 5.13 17.31
C ARG A 46 -1.10 4.28 18.51
N LEU A 47 -0.38 3.18 18.30
CA LEU A 47 0.11 2.34 19.38
C LEU A 47 1.16 3.08 20.20
N GLN A 48 2.11 3.73 19.53
CA GLN A 48 3.14 4.54 20.19
C GLN A 48 2.52 5.68 21.01
N GLU A 49 1.63 6.47 20.41
CA GLU A 49 0.91 7.53 21.12
C GLU A 49 0.05 7.01 22.28
N GLY A 50 -0.57 5.83 22.13
CA GLY A 50 -1.37 5.21 23.18
C GLY A 50 -0.55 4.74 24.37
N VAL A 51 0.69 4.30 24.12
CA VAL A 51 1.69 3.99 25.16
C VAL A 51 2.15 5.26 25.86
N GLU A 52 2.49 6.31 25.10
CA GLU A 52 2.89 7.61 25.66
C GLU A 52 1.80 8.26 26.53
N LYS A 53 0.53 7.94 26.27
CA LYS A 53 -0.64 8.42 27.03
C LYS A 53 -1.10 7.46 28.12
N GLU A 54 -0.32 6.42 28.40
CA GLU A 54 -0.61 5.43 29.44
C GLU A 54 -1.98 4.74 29.28
N LEU A 55 -2.48 4.64 28.05
CA LEU A 55 -3.72 3.91 27.73
C LEU A 55 -3.43 2.46 27.32
N ILE A 56 -2.24 2.23 26.76
CA ILE A 56 -1.77 0.95 26.24
C ILE A 56 -0.44 0.64 26.91
N GLU A 57 -0.21 -0.63 27.22
CA GLU A 57 1.08 -1.14 27.65
C GLU A 57 1.54 -2.26 26.69
N ILE A 58 2.85 -2.48 26.64
CA ILE A 58 3.46 -3.51 25.81
C ILE A 58 3.92 -4.64 26.72
N THR A 59 3.43 -5.84 26.47
CA THR A 59 3.87 -7.06 27.13
C THR A 59 4.58 -7.98 26.14
N HIS A 60 5.56 -8.74 26.61
CA HIS A 60 6.26 -9.75 25.82
C HIS A 60 5.87 -11.11 26.35
N ARG A 61 5.27 -11.95 25.51
CA ARG A 61 4.95 -13.32 25.88
C ARG A 61 5.90 -14.30 25.19
N PRO A 62 6.49 -15.25 25.92
CA PRO A 62 7.26 -16.32 25.29
C PRO A 62 6.33 -17.20 24.44
N THR A 63 6.85 -17.66 23.32
CA THR A 63 6.24 -18.53 22.32
C THR A 63 7.28 -19.55 21.86
N ASP A 64 6.85 -20.61 21.16
CA ASP A 64 7.75 -21.69 20.70
C ASP A 64 8.86 -21.20 19.76
N HIS A 65 8.67 -20.04 19.12
CA HIS A 65 9.62 -19.44 18.18
C HIS A 65 10.27 -18.14 18.69
N GLY A 66 10.15 -17.81 19.98
CA GLY A 66 10.76 -16.62 20.57
C GLY A 66 9.80 -15.82 21.44
N THR A 67 9.96 -14.49 21.51
CA THR A 67 9.04 -13.61 22.24
C THR A 67 8.13 -12.86 21.28
N GLN A 68 6.83 -12.86 21.56
CA GLN A 68 5.84 -12.11 20.78
C GLN A 68 5.43 -10.85 21.52
N LYS A 69 5.56 -9.71 20.84
CA LYS A 69 5.09 -8.41 21.32
C LYS A 69 3.55 -8.40 21.31
N ARG A 70 2.95 -8.07 22.45
CA ARG A 70 1.50 -7.94 22.63
C ARG A 70 1.16 -6.60 23.28
N TYR A 71 0.02 -6.06 22.89
CA TYR A 71 -0.53 -4.83 23.42
C TYR A 71 -1.69 -5.17 24.34
N THR A 72 -1.74 -4.53 25.50
CA THR A 72 -2.82 -4.64 26.49
C THR A 72 -3.27 -3.25 26.93
N LEU A 73 -4.52 -3.11 27.35
CA LEU A 73 -5.00 -1.86 27.93
C LEU A 73 -4.53 -1.73 29.37
N THR A 74 -4.09 -0.54 29.75
CA THR A 74 -3.88 -0.19 31.16
C THR A 74 -5.23 -0.09 31.89
N SER A 75 -5.19 0.16 33.21
CA SER A 75 -6.41 0.47 33.96
C SER A 75 -7.15 1.71 33.42
N VAL A 76 -6.41 2.73 32.99
CA VAL A 76 -6.95 3.95 32.38
C VAL A 76 -7.55 3.63 31.01
N GLY A 77 -6.82 2.91 30.14
CA GLY A 77 -7.31 2.48 28.84
C GLY A 77 -8.58 1.63 28.93
N THR A 78 -8.63 0.73 29.90
CA THR A 78 -9.81 -0.10 30.19
C THR A 78 -11.01 0.75 30.59
N ARG A 79 -10.82 1.78 31.42
CA ARG A 79 -11.90 2.69 31.82
C ARG A 79 -12.43 3.50 30.63
N VAL A 80 -11.55 3.94 29.74
CA VAL A 80 -11.95 4.61 28.49
C VAL A 80 -12.78 3.66 27.63
N LEU A 81 -12.32 2.42 27.43
CA LEU A 81 -13.06 1.43 26.65
C LEU A 81 -14.43 1.10 27.26
N ASN A 82 -14.51 0.97 28.59
CA ASN A 82 -15.79 0.76 29.26
C ASN A 82 -16.77 1.90 28.96
N ARG A 83 -16.29 3.15 28.96
CA ARG A 83 -17.14 4.29 28.60
C ARG A 83 -17.56 4.27 27.13
N VAL A 84 -16.71 3.79 26.22
CA VAL A 84 -17.05 3.56 24.81
C VAL A 84 -18.17 2.51 24.68
N ARG A 85 -18.08 1.41 25.43
CA ARG A 85 -19.07 0.32 25.45
C ARG A 85 -20.41 0.75 26.07
N GLU A 86 -20.38 1.59 27.11
CA GLU A 86 -21.59 2.12 27.76
C GLU A 86 -22.50 2.91 26.80
N ILE A 87 -21.91 3.55 25.78
CA ILE A 87 -22.64 4.33 24.78
C ILE A 87 -22.77 3.60 23.43
N ASP A 88 -22.49 2.29 23.38
CA ASP A 88 -22.53 1.47 22.16
C ASP A 88 -21.69 2.03 20.98
N LEU A 89 -20.65 2.79 21.29
CA LEU A 89 -19.79 3.39 20.27
C LEU A 89 -18.91 2.32 19.61
N ASP A 90 -18.58 1.25 20.32
CA ASP A 90 -17.90 0.07 19.79
C ASP A 90 -18.71 -0.62 18.67
N LYS A 91 -20.02 -0.81 18.89
CA LYS A 91 -20.93 -1.36 17.87
C LYS A 91 -20.98 -0.46 16.63
N THR A 92 -20.93 0.85 16.82
CA THR A 92 -20.91 1.82 15.72
C THR A 92 -19.61 1.71 14.91
N VAL A 93 -18.46 1.59 15.58
CA VAL A 93 -17.16 1.38 14.93
C VAL A 93 -17.15 0.06 14.13
N GLN A 94 -17.65 -1.03 14.71
CA GLN A 94 -17.76 -2.33 14.02
C GLN A 94 -18.66 -2.26 12.78
N LYS A 95 -19.80 -1.56 12.88
CA LYS A 95 -20.70 -1.34 11.75
C LYS A 95 -20.02 -0.57 10.62
N LEU A 96 -19.27 0.48 10.95
CA LEU A 96 -18.50 1.25 9.96
C LEU A 96 -17.43 0.38 9.27
N GLN A 97 -16.72 -0.45 10.03
CA GLN A 97 -15.73 -1.38 9.47
C GLN A 97 -16.36 -2.36 8.49
N ARG A 98 -17.52 -2.93 8.85
CA ARG A 98 -18.27 -3.84 7.98
C ARG A 98 -18.68 -3.15 6.67
N LEU A 99 -19.25 -1.94 6.75
CA LEU A 99 -19.66 -1.18 5.56
C LEU A 99 -18.46 -0.84 4.66
N GLN A 100 -17.30 -0.54 5.23
CA GLN A 100 -16.09 -0.29 4.45
C GLN A 100 -15.59 -1.55 3.74
N ARG A 101 -15.60 -2.72 4.40
CA ARG A 101 -15.25 -4.00 3.77
C ARG A 101 -16.23 -4.38 2.66
N GLU A 102 -17.52 -4.14 2.87
CA GLU A 102 -18.56 -4.34 1.84
C GLU A 102 -18.31 -3.43 0.62
N ARG A 103 -18.03 -2.14 0.85
CA ARG A 103 -17.65 -1.20 -0.22
C ARG A 103 -16.43 -1.68 -1.00
N GLU A 104 -15.38 -2.12 -0.32
CA GLU A 104 -14.14 -2.57 -0.96
C GLU A 104 -14.38 -3.81 -1.82
N THR A 105 -15.21 -4.74 -1.33
CA THR A 105 -15.60 -5.94 -2.07
C THR A 105 -16.38 -5.58 -3.35
N GLU A 106 -17.31 -4.64 -3.27
CA GLU A 106 -18.05 -4.17 -4.45
C GLU A 106 -17.18 -3.44 -5.46
N LEU A 107 -16.18 -2.68 -4.98
CA LEU A 107 -15.21 -2.02 -5.84
C LEU A 107 -14.34 -3.02 -6.59
N GLU A 108 -13.83 -4.04 -5.90
CA GLU A 108 -13.03 -5.11 -6.53
C GLU A 108 -13.85 -5.87 -7.58
N ARG A 109 -15.12 -6.15 -7.29
CA ARG A 109 -16.05 -6.75 -8.26
C ARG A 109 -16.25 -5.87 -9.49
N LEU A 110 -16.36 -4.56 -9.32
CA LEU A 110 -16.47 -3.61 -10.42
C LEU A 110 -15.19 -3.59 -11.26
N ILE A 111 -14.02 -3.49 -10.64
CA ILE A 111 -12.71 -3.53 -11.30
C ILE A 111 -12.57 -4.83 -12.11
N GLY A 112 -12.90 -5.97 -11.51
CA GLY A 112 -12.88 -7.27 -12.20
C GLY A 112 -13.88 -7.39 -13.36
N ARG A 113 -14.99 -6.65 -13.35
CA ARG A 113 -15.89 -6.53 -14.51
C ARG A 113 -15.27 -5.67 -15.60
N LEU A 114 -14.81 -4.46 -15.26
CA LEU A 114 -14.20 -3.54 -16.23
C LEU A 114 -12.97 -4.13 -16.92
N ASN A 115 -12.14 -4.87 -16.19
CA ASN A 115 -10.99 -5.57 -16.78
C ASN A 115 -11.40 -6.66 -17.77
N ARG A 116 -12.52 -7.36 -17.53
CA ARG A 116 -13.08 -8.33 -18.48
C ARG A 116 -13.67 -7.64 -19.71
N ASP A 117 -14.40 -6.55 -19.52
CA ASP A 117 -14.98 -5.78 -20.63
C ASP A 117 -13.89 -5.21 -21.54
N LYS A 118 -12.79 -4.70 -20.96
CA LYS A 118 -11.61 -4.26 -21.71
C LYS A 118 -11.01 -5.39 -22.55
N LEU A 119 -10.90 -6.61 -22.01
CA LEU A 119 -10.41 -7.76 -22.77
C LEU A 119 -11.33 -8.06 -23.97
N ILE A 120 -12.65 -8.05 -23.76
CA ILE A 120 -13.62 -8.29 -24.84
C ILE A 120 -13.51 -7.24 -25.94
N ILE A 121 -13.50 -5.95 -25.58
CA ILE A 121 -13.37 -4.85 -26.54
C ILE A 121 -12.03 -4.91 -27.28
N GLY A 122 -10.95 -5.25 -26.58
CA GLY A 122 -9.62 -5.45 -27.20
C GLY A 122 -9.61 -6.61 -28.19
N PHE A 123 -10.23 -7.74 -27.84
CA PHE A 123 -10.39 -8.89 -28.76
C PHE A 123 -11.27 -8.57 -29.97
N GLU A 124 -12.30 -7.74 -29.82
CA GLU A 124 -13.13 -7.28 -30.94
C GLU A 124 -12.37 -6.34 -31.87
N HIS A 125 -11.51 -5.45 -31.33
CA HIS A 125 -10.64 -4.58 -32.12
C HIS A 125 -9.60 -5.35 -32.94
N GLU A 126 -9.01 -6.43 -32.40
CA GLU A 126 -8.03 -7.26 -33.12
C GLU A 126 -8.68 -8.14 -34.19
N ARG A 127 -9.92 -8.62 -33.98
CA ARG A 127 -10.64 -9.45 -34.95
C ARG A 127 -11.32 -8.66 -36.06
N ASN A 128 -11.73 -7.43 -35.78
CA ASN A 128 -12.44 -6.59 -36.73
C ASN A 128 -11.95 -5.15 -36.55
N PRO A 129 -10.75 -4.82 -37.07
CA PRO A 129 -10.27 -3.46 -37.02
C PRO A 129 -11.31 -2.55 -37.67
N PRO A 130 -11.63 -1.38 -37.09
CA PRO A 130 -12.55 -0.46 -37.73
C PRO A 130 -12.04 -0.14 -39.13
N ASP A 131 -12.90 -0.24 -40.14
CA ASP A 131 -12.64 0.31 -41.48
C ASP A 131 -12.58 1.83 -41.32
N VAL A 132 -11.40 2.35 -40.98
CA VAL A 132 -11.13 3.77 -41.00
C VAL A 132 -10.90 4.14 -42.46
N PRO A 133 -11.76 4.96 -43.09
CA PRO A 133 -11.46 5.50 -44.41
C PRO A 133 -10.15 6.30 -44.30
N GLU A 134 -9.18 6.02 -45.18
CA GLU A 134 -7.87 6.70 -45.21
C GLU A 134 -8.00 8.25 -45.25
N ASP A 135 -9.16 8.77 -45.68
CA ASP A 135 -9.48 10.20 -45.76
C ASP A 135 -9.85 10.87 -44.41
N THR A 136 -9.91 10.13 -43.30
CA THR A 136 -10.35 10.68 -42.00
C THR A 136 -9.21 11.18 -41.12
N ILE A 137 -7.95 11.02 -41.54
CA ILE A 137 -6.79 11.62 -40.84
C ILE A 137 -6.51 12.96 -41.52
N PRO A 138 -6.76 14.11 -40.88
CA PRO A 138 -6.30 15.39 -41.39
C PRO A 138 -4.78 15.30 -41.58
N ALA A 139 -4.25 15.75 -42.72
CA ALA A 139 -2.81 15.76 -43.01
C ALA A 139 -1.98 16.45 -41.89
N ASP A 140 -2.63 17.31 -41.10
CA ASP A 140 -2.04 18.08 -40.01
C ASP A 140 -2.11 17.37 -38.63
N ALA A 141 -2.75 16.19 -38.51
CA ALA A 141 -2.92 15.46 -37.25
C ALA A 141 -1.79 14.45 -36.95
N LEU A 142 -1.00 14.10 -37.95
CA LEU A 142 0.32 13.51 -37.73
C LEU A 142 1.26 14.66 -37.44
N GLY A 143 1.37 15.03 -36.15
CA GLY A 143 2.39 15.99 -35.70
C GLY A 143 3.71 15.61 -36.34
N GLY A 144 4.21 16.50 -37.21
CA GLY A 144 5.39 16.28 -38.03
C GLY A 144 6.58 15.95 -37.16
N LEU A 145 6.79 14.66 -36.91
CA LEU A 145 8.10 14.15 -36.59
C LEU A 145 8.83 14.20 -37.93
N GLU A 146 9.54 15.32 -38.16
CA GLU A 146 10.57 15.34 -39.18
C GLU A 146 11.42 14.07 -38.97
N PRO A 147 11.64 13.26 -40.02
CA PRO A 147 12.57 12.14 -39.88
C PRO A 147 13.88 12.69 -39.33
N PRO A 148 14.52 11.98 -38.38
CA PRO A 148 15.73 12.46 -37.74
C PRO A 148 16.73 12.89 -38.82
N SER A 149 17.32 14.07 -38.63
CA SER A 149 18.32 14.58 -39.54
C SER A 149 19.48 13.56 -39.63
N LYS A 150 20.21 13.54 -40.75
CA LYS A 150 21.37 12.63 -40.90
C LYS A 150 22.38 12.74 -39.74
N SER A 151 22.47 13.92 -39.12
CA SER A 151 23.30 14.16 -37.94
C SER A 151 22.79 13.43 -36.69
N GLU A 152 21.48 13.29 -36.53
CA GLU A 152 20.87 12.58 -35.39
C GLU A 152 20.95 11.06 -35.56
N GLU A 153 20.83 10.57 -36.80
CA GLU A 153 21.04 9.16 -37.13
C GLU A 153 22.50 8.73 -36.89
N GLU A 154 23.47 9.55 -37.29
CA GLU A 154 24.89 9.30 -37.04
C GLU A 154 25.23 9.34 -35.54
N ALA A 155 24.64 10.27 -34.78
CA ALA A 155 24.82 10.34 -33.34
C ALA A 155 24.24 9.10 -32.63
N ALA A 156 23.07 8.62 -33.07
CA ALA A 156 22.46 7.41 -32.53
C ALA A 156 23.25 6.14 -32.87
N GLN A 157 23.79 6.04 -34.09
CA GLN A 157 24.69 4.94 -34.47
C GLN A 157 25.97 4.95 -33.65
N ARG A 158 26.56 6.14 -33.44
CA ARG A 158 27.80 6.28 -32.68
C ARG A 158 27.62 5.91 -31.21
N LYS A 159 26.49 6.31 -30.61
CA LYS A 159 26.12 5.94 -29.25
C LYS A 159 25.92 4.43 -29.09
N ARG A 160 25.28 3.75 -30.06
CA ARG A 160 25.14 2.28 -30.05
C ARG A 160 26.49 1.56 -30.13
N LEU A 161 27.39 2.04 -30.98
CA LEU A 161 28.74 1.48 -31.09
C LEU A 161 29.56 1.67 -29.80
N GLU A 162 29.36 2.78 -29.09
CA GLU A 162 30.00 3.06 -27.81
C GLU A 162 29.44 2.18 -26.68
N GLU A 163 28.12 1.96 -26.65
CA GLU A 163 27.47 1.03 -25.71
C GLU A 163 27.91 -0.43 -25.94
N ASP A 164 28.08 -0.85 -27.20
CA ASP A 164 28.60 -2.19 -27.54
C ASP A 164 30.07 -2.38 -27.17
N LEU A 165 30.89 -1.31 -27.22
CA LEU A 165 32.32 -1.39 -26.86
C LEU A 165 32.53 -1.53 -25.34
N VAL A 166 31.68 -0.89 -24.53
CA VAL A 166 31.77 -0.93 -23.05
C VAL A 166 31.42 -2.31 -22.49
N GLY A 167 30.71 -3.15 -23.25
CA GLY A 167 30.34 -4.51 -22.84
C GLY A 167 31.43 -5.58 -22.97
N LEU A 168 32.61 -5.26 -23.52
CA LEU A 168 33.65 -6.26 -23.83
C LEU A 168 34.88 -6.24 -22.90
N ASP A 169 34.97 -5.32 -21.94
CA ASP A 169 36.14 -5.20 -21.04
C ASP A 169 35.96 -5.82 -19.64
N GLU A 170 34.80 -6.42 -19.32
CA GLU A 170 34.53 -6.93 -17.96
C GLU A 170 34.53 -8.46 -17.78
N LYS A 171 35.15 -9.25 -18.67
CA LYS A 171 35.41 -10.66 -18.37
C LYS A 171 36.78 -11.15 -18.84
N THR A 172 37.46 -11.84 -17.92
CA THR A 172 38.71 -12.63 -18.02
C THR A 172 40.01 -11.80 -17.99
N ASP A 173 40.95 -11.92 -17.05
CA ASP A 173 41.29 -13.00 -16.11
C ASP A 173 42.05 -12.44 -14.89
N ASN A 174 41.70 -12.90 -13.69
CA ASN A 174 42.65 -12.95 -12.57
C ASN A 174 42.31 -14.17 -11.69
N GLU A 175 42.39 -15.36 -12.28
CA GLU A 175 42.63 -16.59 -11.51
C GLU A 175 44.14 -16.70 -11.27
N SER A 176 44.57 -16.19 -10.12
CA SER A 176 45.84 -16.54 -9.51
C SER A 176 45.72 -16.35 -8.00
N ASP A 177 45.46 -17.44 -7.29
CA ASP A 177 46.17 -17.68 -6.03
C ASP A 177 46.24 -19.18 -5.72
N ASP A 178 47.50 -19.62 -5.64
CA ASP A 178 48.01 -20.91 -5.18
C ASP A 178 47.63 -21.18 -3.71
N GLN A 179 47.36 -22.44 -3.39
CA GLN A 179 47.50 -23.00 -2.03
C GLN A 179 48.92 -23.59 -1.91
N PRO A 180 49.59 -23.51 -0.73
CA PRO A 180 49.03 -23.96 0.56
C PRO A 180 49.17 -23.01 1.75
#